data_AF-A0A356NNU2-F1
#
_entry.id   AF-A0A356NNU2-F1
#
_cell.length_a   1.000
_cell.length_b   1.000
_cell.length_c   1.000
_cell.angle_alpha   90.00
_cell.angle_beta   90.00
_cell.angle_gamma   90.00
#
_symmetry.space_group_name_H-M   'P 1'
#
loop_
_entity.id
_entity.type
_entity.pdbx_description
1 polymer ?
#
loop_
_entity_poly.entity_id
_entity_poly.type
_entity_poly.pdbx_seq_one_letter_code
_entity_poly.pdbx_strand_id
1 'polypeptide(L)'
;ICKASGVGAEVWADYLPVSRVARLLAKQGDAAKPAVAAALTDGEDFELLFSIDPVDAVKLKDQWREAFPETLISCIGKIMEQPGIHLKDEQGIRPLTWHGYDHFQ
;
A
#
# COMPACT_ATOMS: atom_id res chain seq x y z
N ILE A 1 -12.08 -3.36 0.95
CA ILE A 1 -12.06 -3.50 -0.53
C ILE A 1 -12.16 -4.98 -0.93
N CYS A 2 -11.06 -5.76 -0.88
CA CYS A 2 -11.02 -7.16 -1.36
C CYS A 2 -12.18 -8.05 -0.88
N LYS A 3 -12.39 -8.16 0.45
CA LYS A 3 -13.46 -8.99 1.03
C LYS A 3 -14.87 -8.56 0.56
N ALA A 4 -15.13 -7.27 0.50
CA ALA A 4 -16.44 -6.73 0.09
C ALA A 4 -16.68 -6.91 -1.42
N SER A 5 -15.61 -6.88 -2.23
CA SER A 5 -15.67 -7.02 -3.68
C SER A 5 -15.51 -8.46 -4.17
N GLY A 6 -15.22 -9.44 -3.30
CA GLY A 6 -15.02 -10.84 -3.69
C GLY A 6 -13.75 -11.11 -4.49
N VAL A 7 -12.73 -10.26 -4.35
CA VAL A 7 -11.47 -10.30 -5.12
C VAL A 7 -10.26 -10.33 -4.18
N GLY A 8 -9.08 -10.62 -4.72
CA GLY A 8 -7.80 -10.45 -4.04
C GLY A 8 -7.03 -9.22 -4.50
N ALA A 9 -5.80 -9.08 -3.99
CA ALA A 9 -4.87 -8.04 -4.42
C ALA A 9 -3.41 -8.51 -4.34
N GLU A 10 -2.59 -7.98 -5.23
CA GLU A 10 -1.12 -8.03 -5.16
C GLU A 10 -0.62 -6.62 -4.86
N VAL A 11 0.06 -6.43 -3.73
CA VAL A 11 0.64 -5.17 -3.27
C VAL A 11 2.15 -5.21 -3.51
N TRP A 12 2.72 -4.15 -4.08
CA TRP A 12 4.13 -4.07 -4.43
C TRP A 12 4.90 -3.23 -3.40
N ALA A 13 5.79 -3.88 -2.63
CA ALA A 13 6.51 -3.24 -1.53
C ALA A 13 7.32 -2.01 -1.98
N ASP A 14 7.95 -2.09 -3.15
CA ASP A 14 8.82 -1.03 -3.67
C ASP A 14 8.05 0.22 -4.12
N TYR A 15 6.75 0.09 -4.34
CA TYR A 15 5.87 1.16 -4.82
C TYR A 15 5.09 1.84 -3.70
N LEU A 16 5.17 1.33 -2.47
CA LEU A 16 4.53 1.96 -1.32
C LEU A 16 5.14 3.34 -1.04
N PRO A 17 4.33 4.41 -0.94
CA PRO A 17 4.81 5.76 -0.66
C PRO A 17 5.20 5.87 0.82
N VAL A 18 6.42 5.44 1.14
CA VAL A 18 6.98 5.57 2.49
C VAL A 18 7.87 6.81 2.58
N SER A 19 7.51 7.72 3.49
CA SER A 19 8.23 8.98 3.69
C SER A 19 9.71 8.76 4.05
N ARG A 20 10.57 9.70 3.68
CA ARG A 20 12.00 9.64 4.02
C ARG A 20 12.22 9.56 5.53
N VAL A 21 11.41 10.29 6.32
CA VAL A 21 11.49 10.29 7.78
C VAL A 21 11.17 8.90 8.34
N ALA A 22 10.08 8.27 7.89
CA ALA A 22 9.74 6.90 8.30
C ALA A 22 10.86 5.90 7.96
N ARG A 23 11.48 6.02 6.77
CA ARG A 23 12.62 5.18 6.39
C ARG A 23 13.86 5.39 7.26
N LEU A 24 14.10 6.62 7.74
CA LEU A 24 15.22 6.91 8.64
C LEU A 24 14.95 6.38 10.04
N LEU A 25 13.74 6.57 10.57
CA LEU A 25 13.32 6.04 11.87
C LEU A 25 13.43 4.51 11.92
N ALA A 26 13.04 3.82 10.84
CA ALA A 26 13.18 2.36 10.72
C ALA A 26 14.64 1.86 10.77
N LYS A 27 15.63 2.74 10.61
CA LYS A 27 17.07 2.41 10.69
C LYS A 27 17.71 2.76 12.04
N GLN A 28 17.00 3.44 12.93
CA GLN A 28 17.57 4.04 14.15
C GLN A 28 17.50 3.16 15.40
N GLY A 29 17.04 1.90 15.31
CA GLY A 29 17.06 1.00 16.46
C GLY A 29 16.88 -0.48 16.10
N ASP A 30 17.41 -1.35 16.96
CA ASP A 30 17.38 -2.81 16.78
C ASP A 30 15.95 -3.41 16.84
N ALA A 31 15.02 -2.70 17.49
CA ALA A 31 13.60 -3.05 17.57
C ALA A 31 12.72 -2.29 16.56
N ALA A 32 13.31 -1.49 15.67
CA ALA A 32 12.54 -0.69 14.73
C ALA A 32 11.89 -1.60 13.67
N LYS A 33 10.56 -1.50 13.57
CA LYS A 33 9.80 -2.20 12.53
C LYS A 33 10.26 -1.72 11.15
N PRO A 34 10.45 -2.62 10.17
CA PRO A 34 10.78 -2.20 8.80
C PRO A 34 9.74 -1.21 8.27
N ALA A 35 10.20 -0.16 7.57
CA ALA A 35 9.31 0.94 7.17
C ALA A 35 8.13 0.49 6.28
N VAL A 36 8.34 -0.55 5.45
CA VAL A 36 7.27 -1.18 4.66
C VAL A 36 6.25 -1.90 5.55
N ALA A 37 6.71 -2.58 6.60
CA ALA A 37 5.82 -3.24 7.54
C ALA A 37 4.98 -2.20 8.30
N ALA A 38 5.59 -1.10 8.75
CA ALA A 38 4.88 0.03 9.37
C ALA A 38 3.79 0.60 8.44
N ALA A 39 4.15 0.92 7.20
CA ALA A 39 3.23 1.47 6.19
C ALA A 39 2.05 0.55 5.83
N LEU A 40 2.13 -0.74 6.14
CA LEU A 40 1.07 -1.71 5.86
C LEU A 40 0.18 -2.01 7.08
N THR A 41 0.52 -1.54 8.28
CA THR A 41 -0.16 -2.00 9.50
C THR A 41 -0.39 -0.94 10.57
N ASP A 42 0.38 0.15 10.61
CA ASP A 42 0.37 1.08 11.75
C ASP A 42 -0.90 1.95 11.77
N GLY A 43 -1.53 2.17 10.61
CA GLY A 43 -2.78 2.93 10.50
C GLY A 43 -2.58 4.42 10.74
N GLU A 44 -3.68 5.13 11.01
CA GLU A 44 -3.72 6.58 11.34
C GLU A 44 -3.11 7.54 10.30
N ASP A 45 -2.79 7.06 9.09
CA ASP A 45 -2.31 7.91 7.99
C ASP A 45 -3.42 8.81 7.40
N PHE A 46 -4.70 8.44 7.58
CA PHE A 46 -5.88 9.11 6.99
C PHE A 46 -5.83 9.29 5.46
N GLU A 47 -5.06 8.44 4.78
CA GLU A 47 -4.92 8.44 3.32
C GLU A 47 -6.04 7.67 2.61
N LEU A 48 -6.20 7.91 1.31
CA LEU A 48 -7.17 7.20 0.47
C LEU A 48 -6.57 5.94 -0.15
N LEU A 49 -7.30 4.83 -0.05
CA LEU A 49 -7.04 3.60 -0.79
C LEU A 49 -8.22 3.25 -1.68
N PHE A 50 -7.98 3.11 -2.98
CA PHE A 50 -9.01 2.77 -3.95
C PHE A 50 -8.45 1.97 -5.13
N SER A 51 -9.35 1.45 -5.97
CA SER A 51 -9.02 0.73 -7.20
C SER A 51 -9.65 1.43 -8.39
N ILE A 52 -8.97 1.38 -9.55
CA ILE A 52 -9.45 1.92 -10.82
C ILE A 52 -9.18 0.91 -11.94
N ASP A 53 -9.95 0.97 -13.02
CA ASP A 53 -9.65 0.21 -14.23
C ASP A 53 -8.28 0.64 -14.79
N PRO A 54 -7.40 -0.31 -15.20
CA PRO A 54 -6.11 0.00 -15.80
C PRO A 54 -6.19 0.98 -16.98
N VAL A 55 -7.29 0.98 -17.75
CA VAL A 55 -7.47 1.89 -18.89
C VAL A 55 -7.56 3.35 -18.47
N ASP A 56 -8.07 3.63 -17.27
CA ASP A 56 -8.27 4.98 -16.75
C ASP A 56 -7.10 5.45 -15.87
N ALA A 57 -6.19 4.55 -15.49
CA ALA A 57 -5.13 4.84 -14.52
C ALA A 57 -4.18 5.97 -14.94
N VAL A 58 -3.78 6.02 -16.22
CA VAL A 58 -2.91 7.07 -16.76
C VAL A 58 -3.62 8.42 -16.75
N LYS A 59 -4.87 8.44 -17.25
CA LYS A 59 -5.70 9.64 -17.28
C LYS A 59 -5.93 10.21 -15.89
N LEU A 60 -6.28 9.36 -14.92
CA LEU A 60 -6.43 9.76 -13.52
C LEU A 60 -5.15 10.40 -13.00
N LYS A 61 -3.98 9.76 -13.22
CA LYS A 61 -2.71 10.27 -12.71
C LYS A 61 -2.36 11.64 -13.27
N ASP A 62 -2.58 11.87 -14.55
CA ASP A 62 -2.32 13.17 -15.18
C ASP A 62 -3.26 14.25 -14.65
N GLN A 63 -4.57 13.96 -14.59
CA GLN A 63 -5.57 14.90 -14.06
C GLN A 63 -5.38 15.18 -12.57
N TRP A 64 -4.98 14.17 -11.79
CA TRP A 64 -4.71 14.31 -10.37
C TRP A 64 -3.53 15.25 -10.11
N ARG A 65 -2.45 15.14 -10.88
CA ARG A 65 -1.29 16.04 -10.75
C ARG A 65 -1.65 17.49 -11.07
N GLU A 66 -2.57 17.73 -12.00
CA GLU A 66 -3.05 19.07 -12.32
C GLU A 66 -3.95 19.64 -11.21
N ALA A 67 -4.88 18.83 -10.70
CA ALA A 67 -5.84 19.27 -9.68
C ALA A 67 -5.23 19.36 -8.26
N PHE A 68 -4.31 18.47 -7.92
CA PHE A 68 -3.73 18.30 -6.59
C PHE A 68 -2.19 18.16 -6.68
N PRO A 69 -1.46 19.23 -7.06
CA PRO A 69 -0.02 19.14 -7.32
C PRO A 69 0.81 18.75 -6.09
N GLU A 70 0.32 19.05 -4.88
CA GLU A 70 1.00 18.75 -3.60
C GLU A 70 0.57 17.39 -3.00
N THR A 71 -0.45 16.73 -3.57
CA THR A 71 -0.97 15.45 -3.05
C THR A 71 -0.62 14.32 -4.01
N LEU A 72 0.30 13.46 -3.59
CA LEU A 72 0.76 12.37 -4.43
C LEU A 72 -0.29 11.27 -4.55
N ILE A 73 -0.32 10.64 -5.72
CA ILE A 73 -1.05 9.39 -5.96
C ILE A 73 -0.06 8.32 -6.43
N SER A 74 -0.11 7.14 -5.82
CA SER A 74 0.79 6.02 -6.11
C SER A 74 0.00 4.79 -6.49
N CYS A 75 0.33 4.19 -7.65
CA CYS A 75 -0.15 2.85 -7.97
C CYS A 75 0.72 1.84 -7.22
N ILE A 76 0.14 1.18 -6.21
CA ILE A 76 0.87 0.31 -5.28
C ILE A 76 0.63 -1.19 -5.53
N GLY A 77 -0.06 -1.54 -6.62
CA GLY A 77 -0.44 -2.92 -6.86
C GLY A 77 -1.56 -3.09 -7.86
N LYS A 78 -2.19 -4.27 -7.84
CA LYS A 78 -3.31 -4.63 -8.71
C LYS A 78 -4.32 -5.51 -7.99
N ILE A 79 -5.57 -5.44 -8.43
CA ILE A 79 -6.63 -6.37 -8.03
C ILE A 79 -6.44 -7.71 -8.75
N MET A 80 -6.73 -8.80 -8.07
CA MET A 80 -6.60 -10.18 -8.56
C MET A 80 -7.97 -10.87 -8.50
N GLU A 81 -8.27 -11.75 -9.44
CA GLU A 81 -9.53 -12.51 -9.45
C GLU A 81 -9.64 -13.44 -8.22
N GLN A 82 -8.54 -14.08 -7.84
CA GLN A 82 -8.51 -15.01 -6.72
C GLN A 82 -8.47 -14.27 -5.38
N PRO A 83 -9.26 -14.68 -4.38
CA PRO A 83 -9.22 -14.08 -3.04
C PRO A 83 -7.84 -14.16 -2.38
N GLY A 84 -7.59 -13.21 -1.47
CA GLY A 84 -6.34 -13.13 -0.69
C GLY A 84 -5.51 -11.89 -1.05
N ILE A 85 -4.63 -11.50 -0.14
CA ILE A 85 -3.72 -10.37 -0.33
C ILE A 85 -2.30 -10.90 -0.35
N HIS A 86 -1.54 -10.52 -1.36
CA HIS A 86 -0.16 -10.94 -1.56
C HIS A 86 0.75 -9.72 -1.57
N LEU A 87 1.92 -9.85 -0.94
CA LEU A 87 3.00 -8.89 -1.01
C LEU A 87 4.03 -9.36 -2.03
N LYS A 88 4.38 -8.48 -2.96
CA LYS A 88 5.47 -8.67 -3.92
C LYS A 88 6.62 -7.74 -3.58
N ASP A 89 7.80 -8.31 -3.43
CA ASP A 89 9.07 -7.59 -3.26
C ASP A 89 10.21 -8.31 -3.98
N GLU A 90 11.45 -7.92 -3.70
CA GLU A 90 12.67 -8.53 -4.27
C GLU A 90 12.78 -10.03 -4.00
N GLN A 91 12.13 -10.55 -2.96
CA GLN A 91 12.13 -11.98 -2.60
C GLN A 91 11.04 -12.78 -3.33
N GLY A 92 10.16 -12.11 -4.07
CA GLY A 92 9.07 -12.71 -4.82
C GLY A 92 7.69 -12.36 -4.27
N ILE A 93 6.70 -13.20 -4.56
CA ILE A 93 5.30 -13.01 -4.17
C ILE A 93 4.99 -13.95 -3.00
N ARG A 94 4.49 -13.40 -1.89
CA ARG A 94 4.07 -14.18 -0.71
C ARG A 94 2.74 -13.68 -0.15
N PRO A 95 1.95 -14.52 0.55
CA PRO A 95 0.77 -14.05 1.26
C PRO A 95 1.14 -12.93 2.24
N LEU A 96 0.35 -11.85 2.26
CA LEU A 96 0.49 -10.79 3.25
C LEU A 96 -0.21 -11.26 4.53
N THR A 97 0.59 -11.68 5.51
CA THR A 97 0.11 -12.20 6.81
C THR A 97 0.10 -11.16 7.91
N TRP A 98 0.49 -9.92 7.60
CA TRP A 98 0.45 -8.81 8.55
C TRP A 98 -0.98 -8.31 8.73
N HIS A 99 -1.29 -7.91 9.95
CA HIS A 99 -2.61 -7.42 10.33
C HIS A 99 -2.47 -5.99 10.85
N GLY A 100 -3.48 -5.16 10.57
CA GLY A 100 -3.58 -3.82 11.14
C GLY A 100 -4.12 -3.87 12.58
N TYR A 101 -4.40 -2.69 13.12
CA TYR A 101 -4.98 -2.52 14.45
C TYR A 101 -6.33 -3.24 14.62
N ASP A 102 -6.50 -3.91 15.76
CA ASP A 102 -7.75 -4.46 16.27
C ASP A 102 -7.87 -4.01 17.74
N HIS A 103 -9.03 -3.51 18.14
CA HIS A 103 -9.25 -2.94 19.48
C HIS A 103 -9.14 -3.97 20.61
N PHE A 104 -9.32 -5.25 20.30
CA PHE A 104 -9.44 -6.33 21.29
C PHE A 104 -8.44 -7.47 21.08
N GLN A 105 -7.43 -7.27 20.23
CA GLN A 105 -6.30 -8.20 20.05
C GLN A 105 -5.01 -7.59 20.59
#